data_AF-A0A1G0SWQ9-F1
#
_entry.id   AF-A0A1G0SWQ9-F1
#
_cell.length_a   1.000
_cell.length_b   1.000
_cell.length_c   1.000
_cell.angle_alpha   90.00
_cell.angle_beta   90.00
_cell.angle_gamma   90.00
#
_symmetry.space_group_name_H-M   'P 1'
#
loop_
_entity.id
_entity.type
_entity.pdbx_description
1 polymer ?
#
loop_
_entity_poly.entity_id
_entity_poly.type
_entity_poly.pdbx_seq_one_letter_code
_entity_poly.pdbx_strand_id
1 'polypeptide(L)' 'MPKFDINAKYLSNIERGKENPTLDMLIKFADALEVEMWEIFDFGHEAGLKELRETTNKFLKELDEDNLRMAVKLLRALVR' A
#
# COMPACT_ATOMS: atom_id res chain seq x y z
N MET A 1 6.95 10.89 -14.12
CA MET A 1 8.04 9.89 -14.22
C MET A 1 8.74 9.87 -12.87
N PRO A 2 9.05 8.72 -12.26
CA PRO A 2 9.63 8.70 -10.91
C PRO A 2 10.98 9.43 -10.92
N LYS A 3 11.28 10.19 -9.86
CA LYS A 3 12.55 10.94 -9.69
C LYS A 3 13.74 10.02 -9.33
N PHE A 4 13.73 8.78 -9.79
CA PHE A 4 14.76 7.80 -9.50
C PHE A 4 15.55 7.50 -10.76
N ASP A 5 16.86 7.68 -10.69
CA ASP A 5 17.78 7.27 -11.75
C ASP A 5 17.94 5.73 -11.72
N ILE A 6 16.86 5.04 -12.10
CA ILE A 6 16.79 3.59 -12.19
C ILE A 6 16.31 3.14 -13.56
N ASN A 7 16.86 2.03 -14.00
CA ASN A 7 16.43 1.39 -15.23
C ASN A 7 14.96 0.95 -15.10
N ALA A 8 14.12 1.37 -16.05
CA ALA A 8 12.69 1.02 -16.10
C ALA A 8 12.44 -0.51 -16.10
N LYS A 9 13.32 -1.30 -16.71
CA LYS A 9 13.26 -2.77 -16.67
C LYS A 9 13.49 -3.31 -15.26
N TYR A 10 14.44 -2.71 -14.53
CA TYR A 10 14.74 -3.11 -13.15
C TYR A 10 13.57 -2.75 -12.22
N LEU A 11 13.02 -1.53 -12.34
CA LEU A 11 11.80 -1.13 -11.62
C LEU A 11 10.63 -2.10 -11.89
N SER A 12 10.35 -2.37 -13.16
CA SER A 12 9.26 -3.29 -13.54
C SER A 12 9.47 -4.71 -13.02
N ASN A 13 10.73 -5.16 -12.88
CA ASN A 13 11.00 -6.46 -12.28
C ASN A 13 10.76 -6.44 -10.76
N ILE A 14 11.14 -5.37 -10.05
CA ILE A 14 10.86 -5.22 -8.62
C ILE A 14 9.36 -5.23 -8.35
N GLU A 15 8.57 -4.43 -9.09
CA GLU A 15 7.11 -4.34 -8.91
C GLU A 15 6.38 -5.67 -9.11
N ARG A 16 6.97 -6.59 -9.88
CA ARG A 16 6.43 -7.94 -10.14
C ARG A 16 7.05 -9.03 -9.26
N GLY A 17 7.88 -8.66 -8.28
CA GLY A 17 8.57 -9.59 -7.40
C GLY A 17 9.61 -10.47 -8.10
N LYS A 18 10.14 -10.04 -9.26
CA LYS A 18 11.15 -10.77 -10.03
C LYS A 18 12.59 -10.40 -9.67
N GLU A 19 12.77 -9.29 -8.97
CA GLU A 19 14.07 -8.77 -8.52
C GLU A 19 13.91 -8.21 -7.12
N ASN A 20 14.92 -8.42 -6.28
CA ASN A 20 14.95 -7.85 -4.93
C ASN A 20 15.74 -6.53 -4.94
N PRO A 21 15.12 -5.41 -4.56
CA PRO A 21 15.84 -4.14 -4.42
C PRO A 21 16.83 -4.20 -3.24
N THR A 22 17.92 -3.44 -3.33
CA THR A 22 18.82 -3.22 -2.19
C THR A 22 18.14 -2.31 -1.15
N LEU A 23 18.68 -2.29 0.09
CA LEU A 23 18.19 -1.38 1.12
C LEU A 23 18.26 0.10 0.69
N ASP A 24 19.36 0.52 0.05
CA ASP A 24 19.49 1.88 -0.48
C ASP A 24 18.43 2.23 -1.52
N MET A 25 18.01 1.23 -2.31
CA MET A 25 16.93 1.39 -3.29
C MET A 25 15.58 1.56 -2.62
N LEU A 26 15.32 0.82 -1.54
CA LEU A 26 14.11 0.97 -0.72
C LEU A 26 14.08 2.34 -0.03
N ILE A 27 15.22 2.85 0.45
CA ILE A 27 15.33 4.21 1.04
C ILE A 27 14.94 5.26 0.01
N LYS A 28 15.49 5.14 -1.20
CA LYS A 28 15.10 6.01 -2.30
C LYS A 28 13.60 5.93 -2.54
N PHE A 29 13.02 4.73 -2.65
CA PHE A 29 11.57 4.57 -2.86
C PHE A 29 10.74 5.28 -1.79
N ALA A 30 11.07 5.10 -0.52
CA ALA A 30 10.39 5.77 0.59
C ALA A 30 10.43 7.30 0.40
N ASP A 31 11.63 7.83 0.16
CA ASP A 31 11.87 9.27 0.02
C ASP A 31 11.04 9.92 -1.10
N ALA A 32 10.98 9.31 -2.30
CA ALA A 32 10.21 9.93 -3.39
C ALA A 32 8.75 9.48 -3.51
N LEU A 33 8.32 8.47 -2.73
CA LEU A 33 6.90 8.23 -2.49
C LEU A 33 6.37 9.06 -1.32
N GLU A 34 7.24 9.74 -0.58
CA GLU A 34 6.91 10.54 0.60
C GLU A 34 6.18 9.70 1.68
N VAL A 35 6.65 8.46 1.86
CA VAL A 35 6.16 7.51 2.87
C VAL A 35 7.32 7.10 3.79
N GLU A 36 6.98 6.63 4.98
CA GLU A 36 7.95 6.06 5.91
C GLU A 36 8.46 4.70 5.41
N MET A 37 9.72 4.37 5.73
CA MET A 37 10.35 3.12 5.31
C MET A 37 9.54 1.87 5.70
N TRP A 38 8.94 1.88 6.89
CA TRP A 38 8.17 0.74 7.38
C TRP A 38 6.89 0.51 6.55
N GLU A 39 6.34 1.55 5.93
CA GLU A 39 5.13 1.47 5.08
C GLU A 39 5.40 0.68 3.80
N ILE A 40 6.64 0.66 3.29
CA ILE A 40 7.02 -0.18 2.14
C ILE A 40 6.85 -1.68 2.46
N PHE A 41 6.93 -2.04 3.73
CA PHE A 41 6.77 -3.40 4.22
C PHE A 41 5.40 -3.65 4.87
N ASP A 42 4.45 -2.71 4.74
CA ASP A 42 3.09 -2.91 5.21
C ASP A 42 2.27 -3.76 4.24
N PHE A 43 2.42 -5.08 4.37
CA PHE A 43 1.63 -6.07 3.65
C PHE A 43 0.35 -6.46 4.38
N GLY A 44 -0.22 -5.56 5.21
CA GLY A 44 -1.42 -5.86 6.01
C GLY A 44 -2.64 -6.34 5.21
N HIS A 45 -2.65 -6.11 3.89
CA HIS A 45 -3.67 -6.60 2.96
C HIS A 45 -3.49 -8.07 2.53
N GLU A 46 -2.30 -8.65 2.70
CA GLU A 46 -2.03 -10.08 2.48
C GLU A 46 -2.32 -10.94 3.74
N ALA A 47 -2.82 -10.31 4.80
CA ALA A 47 -3.15 -10.95 6.06
C ALA A 47 -4.29 -11.98 5.95
N GLY A 48 -4.44 -12.82 6.98
CA GLY A 48 -5.51 -13.81 7.01
C GLY A 48 -6.90 -13.18 7.06
N LEU A 49 -7.94 -13.89 6.59
CA LEU A 49 -9.32 -13.37 6.53
C LEU A 49 -9.82 -12.77 7.86
N LYS A 50 -9.44 -13.39 8.99
CA LYS A 50 -9.79 -12.89 10.33
C LYS A 50 -9.14 -11.53 10.59
N GLU A 51 -7.84 -11.42 10.35
CA GLU A 51 -7.05 -10.20 10.56
C GLU A 51 -7.54 -9.08 9.64
N LEU A 52 -7.81 -9.38 8.36
CA LEU A 52 -8.38 -8.43 7.42
C LEU A 52 -9.72 -7.85 7.91
N ARG A 53 -10.59 -8.69 8.47
CA ARG A 53 -11.87 -8.24 9.05
C ARG A 53 -11.66 -7.39 10.30
N GLU A 54 -10.72 -7.76 11.16
CA GLU A 54 -10.40 -7.02 12.39
C GLU A 54 -9.81 -5.63 12.06
N THR A 55 -8.83 -5.58 11.16
CA THR A 55 -8.21 -4.34 10.68
C THR A 55 -9.23 -3.44 9.98
N THR A 56 -10.07 -4.00 9.10
CA THR A 56 -11.14 -3.23 8.45
C THR A 56 -12.11 -2.63 9.46
N ASN A 57 -12.54 -3.42 10.45
CA ASN A 57 -13.42 -2.93 11.52
C ASN A 57 -12.75 -1.86 12.38
N LYS A 58 -11.43 -1.93 12.59
CA LYS A 58 -10.68 -0.88 13.28
C LYS A 58 -10.72 0.42 12.49
N PHE A 59 -10.42 0.39 11.19
CA PHE A 59 -10.48 1.58 10.34
C PHE A 59 -11.87 2.20 10.34
N LEU A 60 -12.93 1.40 10.16
CA LEU A 60 -14.31 1.90 10.16
C LEU A 60 -14.72 2.60 11.48
N LYS A 61 -14.07 2.29 12.61
CA LYS A 61 -14.31 2.97 13.90
C LYS A 61 -13.59 4.31 14.03
N GLU A 62 -12.51 4.52 13.29
CA GLU A 62 -11.66 5.70 13.36
C GLU A 62 -12.06 6.78 12.34
N LEU A 63 -12.87 6.44 11.33
CA LEU A 63 -13.34 7.39 10.32
C LEU A 63 -14.38 8.38 10.89
N ASP A 64 -14.29 9.63 10.44
CA ASP A 64 -15.38 10.60 10.60
C ASP A 64 -16.58 10.27 9.69
N GLU A 65 -17.66 11.04 9.86
CA GLU A 65 -18.92 10.80 9.13
C GLU A 65 -18.76 10.90 7.60
N ASP A 66 -17.98 11.86 7.10
CA ASP A 66 -17.83 12.09 5.66
C ASP A 66 -16.99 10.99 5.02
N ASN A 67 -15.90 10.57 5.68
CA ASN A 67 -15.08 9.46 5.25
C ASN A 67 -15.82 8.13 5.35
N LEU A 68 -16.66 7.93 6.37
CA LEU A 68 -17.48 6.72 6.49
C LEU A 68 -18.51 6.63 5.36
N ARG A 69 -19.14 7.74 4.96
CA ARG A 69 -20.03 7.79 3.79
C ARG A 69 -19.29 7.42 2.50
N MET A 70 -18.05 7.87 2.34
CA MET A 70 -17.20 7.50 1.20
C MET A 70 -16.86 6.01 1.23
N ALA A 71 -16.44 5.49 2.38
CA ALA A 71 -16.12 4.06 2.56
C ALA A 71 -17.30 3.17 2.16
N VAL A 72 -18.53 3.51 2.58
CA VAL A 72 -19.74 2.77 2.19
C VAL A 72 -19.96 2.78 0.66
N LYS A 73 -19.74 3.92 0.00
CA LYS A 73 -19.87 4.02 -1.47
C LYS A 73 -18.87 3.10 -2.18
N LEU A 74 -17.61 3.09 -1.73
CA LEU A 74 -16.54 2.26 -2.30
C LEU A 74 -16.78 0.78 -2.06
N LEU A 75 -17.08 0.38 -0.81
CA LEU A 75 -17.37 -1.02 -0.47
C LEU A 75 -18.59 -1.55 -1.25
N ARG A 76 -19.62 -0.73 -1.44
CA ARG A 76 -20.79 -1.11 -2.25
C ARG A 76 -20.42 -1.38 -3.71
N ALA A 77 -19.43 -0.67 -4.26
CA ALA A 77 -18.97 -0.86 -5.63
C ALA A 77 -18.14 -2.15 -5.81
N LEU A 78 -17.56 -2.69 -4.73
CA LEU A 78 -16.78 -3.93 -4.76
C LEU A 78 -17.66 -5.18 -4.57
N VAL A 79 -18.80 -5.05 -3.91
CA VAL A 79 -19.74 -6.15 -3.63
C VAL A 79 -20.75 -6.38 -4.75
N ARG A 80 -20.93 -5.40 -5.64
CA ARG A 80 -21.85 -5.45 -6.80
C ARG A 80 -21.08 -5.64 -8.08
#